data_AF-A0A0R0C8G9-F1
#
_entry.id   AF-A0A0R0C8G9-F1
#
_cell.length_a   1.000
_cell.length_b   1.000
_cell.length_c   1.000
_cell.angle_alpha   90.00
_cell.angle_beta   90.00
_cell.angle_gamma   90.00
#
_symmetry.space_group_name_H-M   'P 1'
#
loop_
_entity.id
_entity.type
_entity.pdbx_description
1 polymer ?
#
loop_
_entity_poly.entity_id
_entity_poly.type
_entity_poly.pdbx_seq_one_letter_code
_entity_poly.pdbx_strand_id
1 'polypeptide(L)'
;HREARQVFRLREGLAGFPVESRWGYHVVSVDAVETGQALSFDQVRAQISDYLELQVRQRDLQQFLLELRERYPVRGLEDIEAQAE
;
A
#
# COMPACT_ATOMS: atom_id res chain seq x y z
N HIS A 1 -1.17 -5.63 -0.70
CA HIS A 1 -1.63 -6.68 0.25
C HIS A 1 -2.84 -7.47 -0.29
N ARG A 2 -2.75 -8.08 -1.48
CA ARG A 2 -3.86 -8.91 -2.02
C ARG A 2 -3.89 -10.30 -1.35
N GLU A 3 -2.73 -10.81 -0.96
CA GLU A 3 -2.50 -12.12 -0.34
C GLU A 3 -3.10 -12.24 1.07
N ALA A 4 -2.91 -11.23 1.92
CA ALA A 4 -3.47 -11.21 3.27
C ALA A 4 -5.00 -11.40 3.27
N ARG A 5 -5.71 -10.78 2.32
CA ARG A 5 -7.17 -10.90 2.19
C ARG A 5 -7.63 -12.33 1.87
N GLN A 6 -6.82 -13.14 1.17
CA GLN A 6 -7.20 -14.53 0.85
C GLN A 6 -7.08 -15.42 2.09
N VAL A 7 -6.01 -15.26 2.87
CA VAL A 7 -5.77 -16.02 4.11
C VAL A 7 -6.85 -15.75 5.16
N PHE A 8 -7.28 -14.50 5.34
CA PHE A 8 -8.31 -14.14 6.33
C PHE A 8 -9.71 -14.72 6.04
N ARG A 9 -9.95 -15.37 4.90
CA ARG A 9 -11.21 -16.05 4.57
C ARG A 9 -11.14 -17.57 4.72
N LEU A 10 -9.97 -18.12 5.04
CA LEU A 10 -9.80 -19.55 5.22
C LEU A 10 -10.47 -20.00 6.52
N ARG A 11 -10.94 -21.25 6.51
CA ARG A 11 -11.37 -21.94 7.73
C ARG A 11 -10.16 -22.60 8.38
N GLU A 12 -10.31 -22.99 9.64
CA GLU A 12 -9.33 -23.82 10.34
C GLU A 12 -9.03 -25.11 9.56
N GLY A 13 -7.78 -25.57 9.67
CA GLY A 13 -7.23 -26.68 8.94
C GLY A 13 -6.51 -26.28 7.65
N LEU A 14 -6.21 -27.30 6.84
CA LEU A 14 -5.46 -27.13 5.59
C LEU A 14 -6.34 -26.45 4.53
N ALA A 15 -5.81 -25.40 3.89
CA ALA A 15 -6.49 -24.74 2.78
C ALA A 15 -6.69 -25.71 1.62
N GLY A 16 -7.91 -25.76 1.06
CA GLY A 16 -8.25 -26.66 -0.04
C GLY A 16 -7.53 -26.35 -1.36
N PHE A 17 -7.01 -25.14 -1.51
CA PHE A 17 -6.22 -24.71 -2.66
C PHE A 17 -5.06 -23.80 -2.22
N PRO A 18 -3.92 -23.82 -2.94
CA PRO A 18 -2.81 -22.91 -2.67
C PRO A 18 -3.21 -21.44 -2.84
N VAL A 19 -2.64 -20.56 -2.01
CA VAL A 19 -2.83 -19.11 -2.06
C VAL A 19 -1.81 -18.51 -3.03
N GLU A 20 -2.27 -17.77 -4.04
CA GLU A 20 -1.38 -17.16 -5.04
C GLU A 20 -0.87 -15.79 -4.58
N SER A 21 0.42 -15.55 -4.83
CA SER A 21 1.14 -14.33 -4.54
C SER A 21 1.96 -13.89 -5.75
N ARG A 22 2.48 -12.66 -5.71
CA ARG A 22 3.49 -12.24 -6.71
C ARG A 22 4.79 -13.05 -6.65
N TRP A 23 4.95 -13.88 -5.62
CA TRP A 23 6.11 -14.73 -5.37
C TRP A 23 5.83 -16.23 -5.64
N GLY A 24 4.66 -16.57 -6.19
CA GLY A 24 4.26 -17.95 -6.45
C GLY A 24 3.13 -18.43 -5.53
N TYR A 25 3.11 -19.73 -5.23
CA TYR A 25 2.02 -20.40 -4.51
C TYR A 25 2.40 -20.73 -3.06
N HIS A 26 1.47 -20.49 -2.14
CA HIS A 26 1.62 -20.78 -0.71
C HIS A 26 0.66 -21.89 -0.28
N VAL A 27 1.18 -22.90 0.41
CA VAL A 27 0.35 -23.90 1.12
C VAL A 27 0.13 -23.40 2.54
N VAL A 28 -1.14 -23.26 2.93
CA VAL A 28 -1.52 -22.63 4.20
C VAL A 28 -2.32 -23.63 5.04
N SER A 29 -1.92 -23.81 6.30
CA SER A 29 -2.71 -24.48 7.34
C SER A 29 -3.07 -23.45 8.40
N VAL A 30 -4.35 -23.37 8.76
CA VAL A 30 -4.85 -22.44 9.77
C VAL A 30 -5.08 -23.19 11.07
N ASP A 31 -4.31 -22.87 12.10
CA ASP A 31 -4.41 -23.57 13.39
C ASP A 31 -5.62 -23.09 14.22
N ALA A 32 -5.96 -21.79 14.14
CA ALA A 32 -7.09 -21.21 14.84
C ALA A 32 -7.62 -19.96 14.11
N VAL A 33 -8.93 -19.68 14.26
CA VAL A 33 -9.56 -18.44 13.78
C VAL A 33 -10.19 -17.69 14.95
N GLU A 34 -9.56 -16.57 15.33
CA GLU A 34 -10.10 -15.66 16.33
C GLU A 34 -10.79 -14.47 15.67
N THR A 35 -12.05 -14.26 16.01
CA THR A 35 -12.79 -13.10 15.48
C THR A 35 -12.34 -11.83 16.19
N GLY A 36 -11.89 -10.85 15.40
CA GLY A 36 -11.55 -9.54 15.91
C GLY A 36 -12.78 -8.87 16.53
N GLN A 37 -12.61 -8.25 17.70
CA GLN A 37 -13.63 -7.42 18.30
C GLN A 37 -13.51 -5.99 17.77
N ALA A 38 -14.65 -5.34 17.49
CA ALA A 38 -14.65 -3.94 17.11
C ALA A 38 -14.16 -3.09 18.28
N LEU A 39 -13.06 -2.36 18.07
CA LEU A 39 -12.59 -1.37 19.03
C LEU A 39 -13.48 -0.13 18.97
N SER A 40 -13.73 0.49 20.12
CA SER A 40 -14.39 1.79 20.18
C SER A 40 -13.53 2.87 19.54
N PHE A 41 -14.16 3.95 19.06
CA PHE A 41 -13.45 5.07 18.45
C PHE A 41 -12.34 5.62 19.35
N ASP A 42 -12.62 5.78 20.65
CA ASP A 42 -11.66 6.34 21.60
C ASP A 42 -10.39 5.49 21.71
N GLN A 43 -10.51 4.16 21.64
CA GLN A 43 -9.38 3.23 21.70
C GLN A 43 -8.46 3.33 20.47
N VAL A 44 -9.00 3.70 19.30
CA VAL A 44 -8.24 3.76 18.04
C VAL A 44 -8.02 5.18 17.54
N ARG A 45 -8.48 6.20 18.27
CA ARG A 45 -8.42 7.61 17.86
C ARG A 45 -7.01 8.03 17.43
N ALA A 46 -5.99 7.66 18.21
CA ALA A 46 -4.60 8.01 17.91
C ALA A 46 -4.14 7.37 16.58
N GLN A 47 -4.41 6.07 16.39
CA GLN A 47 -4.03 5.34 15.18
C GLN A 47 -4.71 5.94 13.93
N ILE A 48 -5.99 6.35 14.06
CA ILE A 48 -6.72 7.04 12.99
C ILE A 48 -6.06 8.40 12.69
N SER A 49 -5.71 9.18 13.71
CA SER A 49 -5.02 10.47 13.53
C SER A 49 -3.71 10.29 12.79
N ASP A 50 -2.85 9.39 13.26
CA ASP A 50 -1.54 9.10 12.66
C ASP A 50 -1.67 8.67 11.20
N TYR A 51 -2.66 7.81 10.91
CA TYR A 51 -2.95 7.37 9.55
C TYR A 51 -3.37 8.54 8.64
N LEU A 52 -4.30 9.38 9.10
CA LEU A 52 -4.78 10.53 8.33
C LEU A 52 -3.69 11.58 8.11
N GLU A 53 -2.87 11.85 9.13
CA GLU A 53 -1.73 12.76 9.03
C GLU A 53 -0.70 12.28 8.01
N LEU A 54 -0.38 10.97 8.01
CA LEU A 54 0.50 10.38 7.01
C LEU A 54 -0.06 10.52 5.59
N GLN A 55 -1.36 10.27 5.41
CA GLN A 55 -2.02 10.41 4.11
C GLN A 55 -1.94 11.86 3.59
N VAL A 56 -2.22 12.85 4.44
CA VAL A 56 -2.13 14.27 4.08
C VAL A 56 -0.69 14.62 3.71
N ARG A 57 0.30 14.25 4.55
CA ARG A 57 1.72 14.55 4.27
C ARG A 57 2.19 13.95 2.95
N GLN A 58 1.79 12.72 2.62
CA GLN A 58 2.15 12.10 1.35
C GLN A 58 1.54 12.86 0.17
N ARG A 59 0.27 13.25 0.26
CA ARG A 59 -0.40 14.04 -0.78
C ARG A 59 0.29 15.39 -0.99
N ASP A 60 0.58 16.10 0.09
CA ASP A 60 1.16 17.43 0.03
C ASP A 60 2.60 17.38 -0.52
N LEU A 61 3.37 16.34 -0.19
CA LEU A 61 4.68 16.10 -0.80
C LEU A 61 4.57 15.87 -2.32
N GLN A 62 3.63 15.04 -2.77
CA GLN A 62 3.42 14.79 -4.19
C GLN A 62 3.04 16.09 -4.92
N GLN A 63 2.12 16.86 -4.35
CA GLN A 63 1.71 18.16 -4.89
C GLN A 63 2.90 19.12 -5.00
N PHE A 64 3.70 19.23 -3.95
CA PHE A 64 4.90 20.06 -3.94
C PHE A 64 5.91 19.65 -5.04
N LEU A 65 6.14 18.35 -5.23
CA LEU A 65 7.03 17.85 -6.27
C LEU A 65 6.51 18.15 -7.69
N LEU A 66 5.19 18.08 -7.90
CA LEU A 66 4.57 18.46 -9.16
C LEU A 66 4.78 19.94 -9.46
N GLU A 67 4.51 20.81 -8.48
CA GLU A 67 4.72 22.26 -8.60
C GLU A 67 6.19 22.61 -8.88
N LEU A 68 7.12 21.92 -8.21
CA LEU A 68 8.55 22.14 -8.41
C LEU A 68 8.98 21.77 -9.83
N ARG A 69 8.48 20.64 -10.36
CA ARG A 69 8.78 20.19 -11.72
C ARG A 69 8.21 21.14 -12.78
N GLU A 70 7.03 21.71 -12.55
CA GLU A 70 6.45 22.69 -13.45
C GLU A 70 7.23 24.01 -13.44
N ARG A 71 7.63 24.47 -12.25
CA ARG A 71 8.39 25.73 -12.10
C ARG A 71 9.82 25.63 -12.63
N TYR A 72 10.43 24.46 -12.48
CA TYR A 72 11.81 24.18 -12.89
C TYR A 72 11.84 22.93 -13.76
N PRO A 73 11.53 23.06 -15.06
CA PRO A 73 11.52 21.93 -15.97
C PRO A 73 12.92 21.34 -16.09
N VAL A 74 13.03 20.06 -15.79
CA VAL A 74 14.26 19.28 -15.99
C VAL A 74 14.20 18.67 -17.38
N ARG A 75 15.22 18.93 -18.20
CA ARG A 75 15.37 18.36 -19.54
C ARG A 75 16.42 17.26 -19.54
N GLY A 76 16.19 16.19 -20.31
CA GLY A 76 17.21 15.18 -20.56
C GLY A 76 18.29 15.72 -21.49
N LEU A 77 19.47 15.09 -21.49
CA LEU A 77 20.55 15.45 -22.43
C LEU A 77 20.09 15.26 -23.89
N GLU A 78 19.34 14.18 -24.15
CA GLU A 78 18.76 13.87 -25.46
C GLU A 78 17.84 14.99 -25.97
N ASP A 79 17.01 15.59 -25.10
CA ASP A 79 16.12 16.71 -25.45
C ASP A 79 16.90 18.00 -25.81
N ILE A 80 18.07 18.19 -25.19
CA ILE A 80 18.92 19.35 -25.40
C ILE A 80 19.68 19.20 -26.73
N GLU A 81 20.18 18.01 -27.02
CA GLU A 81 20.90 17.69 -28.26
C GLU A 81 19.98 17.77 -29.48
N ALA A 82 18.73 17.31 -29.37
CA ALA A 82 17.75 17.37 -30.46
C ALA A 82 17.29 18.79 -30.85
N GLN A 83 17.49 19.80 -30.00
CA GLN A 83 17.20 21.21 -30.32
C GLN A 83 18.42 21.95 -30.94
N ALA A 84 19.59 21.33 -30.96
CA ALA A 84 20.84 21.94 -31.44
C ALA A 84 21.13 21.67 -32.93
N GLU A 85 20.34 20.79 -33.57
CA GLU A 85 20.31 20.55 -35.03
C GLU A 85 19.20 21.35 -35.72
#